data_AF-A0AAE3MXE0-F1
#
_entry.id   AF-A0AAE3MXE0-F1
#
_cell.length_a   1.000
_cell.length_b   1.000
_cell.length_c   1.000
_cell.angle_alpha   90.00
_cell.angle_beta   90.00
_cell.angle_gamma   90.00
#
_symmetry.space_group_name_H-M   'P 1'
#
loop_
_entity.id
_entity.type
_entity.pdbx_description
1 polymer ?
#
loop_
_entity_poly.entity_id
_entity_poly.type
_entity_poly.pdbx_seq_one_letter_code
_entity_poly.pdbx_strand_id
1 'polypeptide(L)'
;MIDPNLRAALQPLAFPAAAAGVLIVVAWMFFSMAGQVRIPYDPEALFTRSVYVDRIENHRERVPHKSQRPGYLLRPARSLLADAYPGVSFRLSGPAVSISVPVETDLDLTLTRDPVEASRMHRANPGSTFVIDVVGVRHNGSVLAEPVAEYERLITRKTRYGNLGSAALLLALVPAGILVLRIRRLVAAL
;
A
#
# COMPACT_ATOMS: atom_id res chain seq x y z
N MET A 1 -20.76 44.68 -10.74
CA MET A 1 -19.60 45.21 -11.51
C MET A 1 -18.45 45.36 -10.55
N ILE A 2 -17.33 44.67 -10.78
CA ILE A 2 -16.11 44.85 -9.98
C ILE A 2 -15.48 46.18 -10.43
N ASP A 3 -15.14 47.04 -9.47
CA ASP A 3 -14.54 48.35 -9.72
C ASP A 3 -13.24 48.20 -10.55
N PRO A 4 -13.09 48.88 -11.70
CA PRO A 4 -11.93 48.74 -12.58
C PRO A 4 -10.60 49.02 -11.87
N ASN A 5 -10.59 49.91 -10.88
CA ASN A 5 -9.41 50.22 -10.06
C ASN A 5 -9.00 49.04 -9.17
N LEU A 6 -9.98 48.31 -8.62
CA LEU A 6 -9.76 47.11 -7.83
C LEU A 6 -9.20 45.97 -8.69
N ARG A 7 -9.67 45.87 -9.94
CA ARG A 7 -9.22 44.85 -10.89
C ARG A 7 -7.75 45.05 -11.30
N ALA A 8 -7.33 46.30 -11.52
CA ALA A 8 -5.94 46.65 -11.80
C ALA A 8 -5.01 46.38 -10.61
N ALA A 9 -5.47 46.62 -9.37
CA ALA A 9 -4.71 46.36 -8.15
C ALA A 9 -4.54 44.86 -7.84
N LEU A 10 -5.52 44.03 -8.19
CA LEU A 10 -5.53 42.58 -7.91
C LEU A 10 -4.85 41.73 -9.01
N GLN A 11 -4.79 42.23 -10.24
CA GLN A 11 -4.13 41.55 -11.37
C GLN A 11 -2.70 41.04 -11.08
N PRO A 12 -1.81 41.81 -10.43
CA PRO A 12 -0.47 41.33 -10.10
C PRO A 12 -0.43 40.27 -8.98
N LEU A 13 -1.51 40.08 -8.22
CA LEU A 13 -1.59 39.05 -7.18
C LEU A 13 -2.12 37.71 -7.73
N ALA A 14 -2.86 37.73 -8.83
CA ALA A 14 -3.51 36.55 -9.40
C ALA A 14 -2.53 35.47 -9.84
N PHE A 15 -1.42 35.83 -10.50
CA PHE A 15 -0.41 34.87 -10.95
C PHE A 15 0.30 34.13 -9.81
N PRO A 16 0.90 34.80 -8.80
CA PRO A 16 1.52 34.09 -7.68
C PRO A 16 0.49 33.30 -6.85
N ALA A 17 -0.74 33.79 -6.71
CA ALA A 17 -1.81 33.04 -6.05
C ALA A 17 -2.13 31.74 -6.79
N ALA A 18 -2.31 31.81 -8.12
CA ALA A 18 -2.59 30.64 -8.95
C ALA A 18 -1.43 29.65 -8.93
N ALA A 19 -0.18 30.13 -9.04
CA ALA A 19 1.01 29.28 -8.98
C ALA A 19 1.14 28.55 -7.64
N ALA A 20 0.92 29.24 -6.52
CA ALA A 20 0.91 28.62 -5.19
C ALA A 20 -0.22 27.59 -5.06
N GLY A 21 -1.43 27.92 -5.53
CA GLY A 21 -2.58 27.01 -5.52
C GLY A 21 -2.32 25.74 -6.32
N VAL A 22 -1.76 25.84 -7.53
CA VAL A 22 -1.41 24.68 -8.36
C VAL A 22 -0.39 23.79 -7.65
N LEU A 23 0.67 24.36 -7.06
CA LEU A 23 1.69 23.59 -6.36
C LEU A 23 1.14 22.88 -5.12
N ILE A 24 0.20 23.50 -4.39
CA ILE A 24 -0.50 22.87 -3.27
C ILE A 24 -1.34 21.68 -3.75
N VAL A 25 -2.10 21.83 -4.85
CA VAL A 25 -2.88 20.74 -5.43
C VAL A 25 -1.98 19.59 -5.87
N VAL A 26 -0.85 19.89 -6.53
CA VAL A 26 0.14 18.89 -6.94
C VAL A 26 0.73 18.17 -5.73
N ALA A 27 1.11 18.89 -4.67
CA ALA A 27 1.60 18.29 -3.43
C ALA A 27 0.55 17.35 -2.82
N TRP A 28 -0.71 17.79 -2.75
CA TRP A 28 -1.83 16.98 -2.26
C TRP A 28 -2.02 15.71 -3.09
N MET A 29 -1.93 15.79 -4.42
CA MET A 29 -2.00 14.61 -5.30
C MET A 29 -0.89 13.60 -4.99
N PHE A 30 0.36 14.06 -4.83
CA PHE A 30 1.47 13.17 -4.50
C PHE A 30 1.35 12.53 -3.12
N PHE A 31 0.90 13.28 -2.10
CA PHE A 31 0.62 12.70 -0.79
C PHE A 31 -0.54 11.70 -0.82
N SER A 32 -1.59 11.99 -1.59
CA SER A 32 -2.70 11.05 -1.82
C SER A 32 -2.20 9.76 -2.49
N MET A 33 -1.37 9.87 -3.52
CA MET A 33 -0.72 8.70 -4.16
C MET A 33 0.17 7.93 -3.18
N ALA A 34 0.97 8.61 -2.35
CA ALA A 34 1.78 7.97 -1.32
C ALA A 34 0.92 7.24 -0.26
N GLY A 35 -0.22 7.83 0.13
CA GLY A 35 -1.17 7.22 1.08
C GLY A 35 -1.90 6.00 0.51
N GLN A 36 -2.02 5.89 -0.81
CA GLN A 36 -2.61 4.73 -1.48
C GLN A 36 -1.64 3.54 -1.56
N VAL A 37 -0.32 3.77 -1.47
CA VAL A 37 0.68 2.69 -1.46
C VAL A 37 0.62 1.96 -0.11
N ARG A 38 0.06 0.75 -0.12
CA ARG A 38 0.12 -0.16 1.03
C ARG A 38 1.46 -0.87 1.02
N ILE A 39 2.23 -0.68 2.07
CA ILE A 39 3.45 -1.44 2.29
C ILE A 39 3.01 -2.83 2.81
N PRO A 40 3.52 -3.93 2.23
CA PRO A 40 3.24 -5.28 2.72
C PRO A 40 3.96 -5.53 4.05
N TYR A 41 3.91 -6.76 4.54
CA TYR A 41 4.60 -7.17 5.76
C TYR A 41 6.11 -6.91 5.65
N ASP A 42 6.73 -6.52 6.76
CA ASP A 42 8.17 -6.36 6.87
C ASP A 42 8.86 -7.72 6.68
N PRO A 43 9.77 -7.88 5.70
CA PRO A 43 10.42 -9.15 5.42
C PRO A 43 11.20 -9.73 6.61
N GLU A 44 11.72 -8.89 7.51
CA GLU A 44 12.44 -9.36 8.70
C GLU A 44 11.52 -9.97 9.76
N ALA A 45 10.23 -9.62 9.74
CA ALA A 45 9.22 -10.15 10.64
C ALA A 45 8.54 -11.43 10.13
N LEU A 46 8.95 -11.94 8.97
CA LEU A 46 8.35 -13.13 8.35
C LEU A 46 9.03 -14.42 8.79
N PHE A 47 8.25 -15.50 8.81
CA PHE A 47 8.73 -16.84 9.11
C PHE A 47 8.99 -17.62 7.83
N THR A 48 10.10 -18.35 7.74
CA THR A 48 10.35 -19.28 6.63
C THR A 48 10.23 -20.72 7.13
N ARG A 49 9.37 -21.52 6.49
CA ARG A 49 9.15 -22.94 6.82
C ARG A 49 8.98 -23.76 5.56
N SER A 50 9.64 -24.93 5.52
CA SER A 50 9.30 -25.98 4.56
C SER A 50 7.98 -26.63 4.96
N VAL A 51 7.01 -26.63 4.05
CA VAL A 51 5.68 -27.19 4.25
C VAL A 51 5.36 -28.10 3.07
N TYR A 52 5.05 -29.36 3.37
CA TYR A 52 4.48 -30.28 2.39
C TYR A 52 3.04 -29.90 2.12
N VAL A 53 2.72 -29.58 0.87
CA VAL A 53 1.38 -29.16 0.46
C VAL A 53 0.62 -30.34 -0.10
N ASP A 54 -0.39 -30.80 0.63
CA ASP A 54 -1.23 -31.93 0.22
C ASP A 54 -2.28 -31.52 -0.79
N ARG A 55 -2.90 -30.34 -0.61
CA ARG A 55 -4.08 -29.92 -1.37
C ARG A 55 -4.12 -28.41 -1.59
N ILE A 56 -4.83 -28.01 -2.65
CA ILE A 56 -5.07 -26.60 -2.98
C ILE A 56 -6.56 -26.35 -3.07
N GLU A 57 -7.04 -25.35 -2.34
CA GLU A 57 -8.43 -24.89 -2.39
C GLU A 57 -8.53 -23.50 -3.02
N ASN A 58 -9.36 -23.40 -4.05
CA ASN A 58 -9.74 -22.10 -4.61
C ASN A 58 -11.07 -21.68 -3.98
N HIS A 59 -11.10 -20.52 -3.34
CA HIS A 59 -12.28 -19.96 -2.71
C HIS A 59 -12.45 -18.49 -3.12
N ARG A 60 -13.59 -17.91 -2.79
CA ARG A 60 -13.84 -16.48 -3.01
C ARG A 60 -13.81 -15.76 -1.67
N GLU A 61 -12.86 -14.86 -1.50
CA GLU A 61 -12.73 -14.05 -0.30
C GLU A 61 -13.50 -12.73 -0.45
N ARG A 62 -14.20 -12.32 0.61
CA ARG A 62 -14.82 -10.99 0.70
C ARG A 62 -13.79 -9.98 1.13
N VAL A 63 -13.41 -9.08 0.22
CA VAL A 63 -12.47 -8.00 0.51
C VAL A 63 -13.25 -6.68 0.61
N PRO A 64 -13.02 -5.85 1.64
CA PRO A 64 -13.70 -4.57 1.78
C PRO A 64 -13.38 -3.66 0.59
N HIS A 65 -14.43 -3.20 -0.09
CA HIS A 65 -14.29 -2.30 -1.22
C HIS A 65 -14.18 -0.86 -0.72
N LYS A 66 -13.02 -0.23 -0.94
CA LYS A 66 -12.79 1.19 -0.59
C LYS A 66 -13.43 2.16 -1.60
N SER A 67 -14.67 1.92 -2.02
CA SER A 67 -15.43 2.92 -2.78
C SER A 67 -16.41 3.64 -1.85
N GLN A 68 -17.00 4.74 -2.33
CA GLN A 68 -17.97 5.55 -1.56
C GLN A 68 -19.23 4.76 -1.16
N ARG A 69 -19.43 3.54 -1.66
CA ARG A 69 -20.52 2.66 -1.24
C ARG A 69 -19.96 1.51 -0.39
N PRO A 70 -20.48 1.28 0.82
CA PRO A 70 -20.11 0.11 1.60
C PRO A 70 -20.49 -1.15 0.81
N GLY A 71 -19.48 -1.93 0.46
CA GLY A 71 -19.63 -3.14 -0.34
C GLY A 71 -18.43 -4.05 -0.18
N TYR A 72 -18.64 -5.33 -0.45
CA TYR A 72 -17.58 -6.32 -0.48
C TYR A 72 -17.35 -6.73 -1.94
N LEU A 73 -16.09 -6.83 -2.34
CA LEU A 73 -15.73 -7.50 -3.57
C LEU A 73 -15.41 -8.95 -3.26
N LEU A 74 -15.92 -9.87 -4.08
CA LEU A 74 -15.48 -11.25 -4.06
C LEU A 74 -14.21 -11.36 -4.91
N ARG A 75 -13.07 -11.60 -4.26
CA ARG A 75 -11.79 -11.83 -4.92
C ARG A 75 -11.52 -13.34 -4.96
N PRO A 76 -11.08 -13.91 -6.09
CA PRO A 76 -10.56 -15.27 -6.09
C PRO A 76 -9.32 -15.33 -5.17
N ALA A 77 -9.34 -16.27 -4.24
CA ALA A 77 -8.26 -16.55 -3.30
C ALA A 77 -7.91 -18.03 -3.39
N ARG A 78 -6.63 -18.33 -3.24
CA ARG A 78 -6.10 -19.69 -3.29
C ARG A 78 -5.43 -19.99 -1.95
N SER A 79 -5.85 -21.07 -1.32
CA SER A 79 -5.29 -21.58 -0.08
C SER A 79 -4.57 -22.90 -0.35
N LEU A 80 -3.41 -23.06 0.23
CA LEU A 80 -2.71 -24.33 0.33
C LEU A 80 -3.11 -24.98 1.66
N LEU A 81 -3.32 -26.28 1.65
CA LEU A 81 -3.62 -27.09 2.81
C LEU A 81 -2.50 -28.10 3.01
N ALA A 82 -2.11 -28.26 4.27
CA ALA A 82 -1.13 -29.24 4.70
C ALA A 82 -1.70 -30.01 5.90
N ASP A 83 -1.86 -31.32 5.74
CA ASP A 83 -2.41 -32.22 6.75
C ASP A 83 -1.48 -32.31 7.98
N ALA A 84 -0.18 -32.01 7.80
CA ALA A 84 0.79 -31.84 8.87
C ALA A 84 0.43 -30.69 9.85
N TYR A 85 -0.36 -29.71 9.40
CA TYR A 85 -0.79 -28.54 10.18
C TYR A 85 -2.33 -28.46 10.24
N PRO A 86 -2.98 -29.33 11.04
CA PRO A 86 -4.44 -29.35 11.13
C PRO A 86 -5.00 -28.01 11.60
N GLY A 87 -6.08 -27.58 10.95
CA GLY A 87 -6.80 -26.32 11.22
C GLY A 87 -6.10 -25.06 10.73
N VAL A 88 -5.01 -25.19 9.96
CA VAL A 88 -4.30 -24.08 9.35
C VAL A 88 -4.56 -24.07 7.85
N SER A 89 -4.94 -22.92 7.31
CA SER A 89 -5.00 -22.68 5.87
C SER A 89 -3.96 -21.64 5.46
N PHE A 90 -3.17 -21.96 4.43
CA PHE A 90 -2.10 -21.11 3.94
C PHE A 90 -2.59 -20.31 2.74
N ARG A 91 -3.05 -19.08 2.97
CA ARG A 91 -3.60 -18.23 1.92
C ARG A 91 -2.48 -17.55 1.13
N LEU A 92 -2.47 -17.74 -0.18
CA LEU A 92 -1.54 -17.02 -1.06
C LEU A 92 -1.89 -15.53 -1.11
N SER A 93 -0.89 -14.68 -0.83
CA SER A 93 -1.03 -13.23 -0.75
C SER A 93 0.13 -12.50 -1.43
N GLY A 94 -0.08 -11.22 -1.77
CA GLY A 94 0.91 -10.40 -2.48
C GLY A 94 1.42 -11.04 -3.77
N PRO A 95 2.74 -11.25 -3.92
CA PRO A 95 3.34 -11.78 -5.15
C PRO A 95 3.02 -13.28 -5.32
N ALA A 96 2.71 -13.98 -4.23
CA ALA A 96 2.38 -15.39 -4.26
C ALA A 96 0.96 -15.66 -4.79
N VAL A 97 0.12 -14.64 -5.04
CA VAL A 97 -1.23 -14.87 -5.59
C VAL A 97 -1.19 -15.41 -7.02
N SER A 98 -0.20 -15.00 -7.82
CA SER A 98 -0.12 -15.33 -9.25
C SER A 98 0.64 -16.62 -9.56
N ILE A 99 1.28 -17.24 -8.57
CA ILE A 99 2.10 -18.43 -8.82
C ILE A 99 1.23 -19.69 -8.97
N SER A 100 1.63 -20.54 -9.91
CA SER A 100 1.13 -21.90 -9.97
C SER A 100 1.99 -22.75 -9.05
N VAL A 101 1.37 -23.34 -8.04
CA VAL A 101 2.05 -24.13 -7.02
C VAL A 101 1.78 -25.62 -7.30
N PRO A 102 2.82 -26.47 -7.39
CA PRO A 102 2.63 -27.91 -7.48
C PRO A 102 2.03 -28.46 -6.18
N VAL A 103 1.17 -29.47 -6.31
CA VAL A 103 0.57 -30.21 -5.18
C VAL A 103 1.47 -31.41 -4.87
N GLU A 104 1.36 -31.98 -3.66
CA GLU A 104 2.10 -33.17 -3.20
C GLU A 104 3.62 -32.94 -3.21
N THR A 105 4.04 -31.77 -2.72
CA THR A 105 5.45 -31.37 -2.74
C THR A 105 5.80 -30.48 -1.56
N ASP A 106 7.08 -30.51 -1.19
CA ASP A 106 7.65 -29.60 -0.20
C ASP A 106 7.94 -28.23 -0.81
N LEU A 107 7.45 -27.19 -0.14
CA LEU A 107 7.67 -25.81 -0.51
C LEU A 107 8.24 -25.03 0.65
N ASP A 108 9.25 -24.21 0.39
CA ASP A 108 9.72 -23.22 1.34
C ASP A 108 8.80 -22.00 1.28
N LEU A 109 7.91 -21.92 2.26
CA LEU A 109 6.93 -20.84 2.37
C LEU A 109 7.47 -19.73 3.28
N THR A 110 7.26 -18.49 2.85
CA THR A 110 7.47 -17.30 3.67
C THR A 110 6.11 -16.80 4.17
N LEU A 111 5.94 -16.80 5.49
CA LEU A 111 4.67 -16.76 6.20
C LEU A 111 4.58 -15.58 7.16
N THR A 112 3.38 -15.04 7.34
CA THR A 112 3.14 -13.96 8.31
C THR A 112 3.06 -14.43 9.76
N ARG A 113 2.98 -15.74 9.99
CA ARG A 113 2.87 -16.35 11.32
C ARG A 113 3.46 -17.75 11.33
N ASP A 114 3.94 -18.23 12.47
CA ASP A 114 4.44 -19.59 12.60
C ASP A 114 3.27 -20.61 12.52
N PRO A 115 3.28 -21.55 11.55
CA PRO A 115 2.24 -22.56 11.41
C PRO A 115 2.21 -23.57 12.56
N VAL A 116 3.34 -23.81 13.24
CA VAL A 116 3.40 -24.72 14.39
C VAL A 116 2.56 -24.17 15.54
N GLU A 117 2.68 -22.87 15.81
CA GLU A 117 1.94 -22.20 16.87
C GLU A 117 0.44 -22.17 16.54
N ALA A 118 0.08 -21.81 15.30
CA ALA A 118 -1.30 -21.78 14.84
C ALA A 118 -1.97 -23.16 14.94
N SER A 119 -1.28 -24.23 14.54
CA SER A 119 -1.82 -25.58 14.65
C SER A 119 -1.96 -26.04 16.11
N ARG A 120 -1.04 -25.65 17.01
CA ARG A 120 -1.19 -25.91 18.45
C ARG A 120 -2.41 -25.20 19.02
N MET A 121 -2.65 -23.94 18.64
CA MET A 121 -3.84 -23.20 19.05
C MET A 121 -5.13 -23.87 18.55
N HIS A 122 -5.14 -24.37 17.32
CA HIS A 122 -6.27 -25.13 16.79
C HIS A 122 -6.53 -26.42 17.59
N ARG A 123 -5.49 -27.17 17.97
CA ARG A 123 -5.67 -28.36 18.82
C ARG A 123 -6.26 -28.03 20.19
N ALA A 124 -5.91 -26.88 20.75
CA ALA A 124 -6.50 -26.38 21.99
C ALA A 124 -7.94 -25.87 21.80
N ASN A 125 -8.30 -25.41 20.60
CA ASN A 125 -9.64 -24.96 20.25
C ASN A 125 -10.06 -25.43 18.84
N PRO A 126 -10.60 -26.67 18.72
CA PRO A 126 -10.86 -27.31 17.42
C PRO A 126 -11.90 -26.58 16.55
N GLY A 127 -12.69 -25.67 17.13
CA GLY A 127 -13.66 -24.86 16.39
C GLY A 127 -13.06 -23.68 15.63
N SER A 128 -11.76 -23.43 15.74
CA SER A 128 -11.10 -22.26 15.17
C SER A 128 -10.17 -22.61 14.01
N THR A 129 -10.39 -22.05 12.83
CA THR A 129 -9.48 -22.19 11.68
C THR A 129 -8.58 -20.96 11.60
N PHE A 130 -7.27 -21.18 11.46
CA PHE A 130 -6.29 -20.11 11.33
C PHE A 130 -5.89 -19.93 9.87
N VAL A 131 -6.01 -18.71 9.36
CA VAL A 131 -5.53 -18.35 8.03
C VAL A 131 -4.16 -17.70 8.20
N ILE A 132 -3.13 -18.25 7.54
CA ILE A 132 -1.78 -17.69 7.50
C ILE A 132 -1.52 -17.19 6.08
N ASP A 133 -1.06 -15.95 5.96
CA ASP A 133 -0.71 -15.38 4.66
C ASP A 133 0.67 -15.86 4.22
N VAL A 134 0.72 -16.42 3.02
CA VAL A 134 1.93 -16.79 2.30
C VAL A 134 2.29 -15.66 1.36
N VAL A 135 3.43 -15.02 1.60
CA VAL A 135 3.89 -13.87 0.82
C VAL A 135 5.12 -14.18 -0.03
N GLY A 136 5.76 -15.33 0.21
CA GLY A 136 6.89 -15.81 -0.58
C GLY A 136 6.85 -17.32 -0.70
N VAL A 137 7.31 -17.84 -1.84
CA VAL A 137 7.37 -19.28 -2.11
C VAL A 137 8.64 -19.59 -2.88
N ARG A 138 9.34 -20.63 -2.43
CA ARG A 138 10.47 -21.22 -3.15
C ARG A 138 10.25 -22.72 -3.31
N HIS A 139 10.73 -23.27 -4.41
CA HIS A 139 10.63 -24.69 -4.73
C HIS A 139 11.94 -25.15 -5.34
N ASN A 140 12.54 -26.22 -4.79
CA ASN A 140 13.80 -26.77 -5.27
C ASN A 140 14.91 -25.71 -5.47
N GLY A 141 15.04 -24.79 -4.51
CA GLY A 141 16.00 -23.68 -4.55
C GLY A 141 15.61 -22.51 -5.48
N SER A 142 14.65 -22.69 -6.39
CA SER A 142 14.14 -21.65 -7.27
C SER A 142 13.12 -20.76 -6.54
N VAL A 143 13.27 -19.44 -6.68
CA VAL A 143 12.35 -18.46 -6.10
C VAL A 143 11.15 -18.29 -7.04
N LEU A 144 9.96 -18.67 -6.58
CA LEU A 144 8.71 -18.51 -7.34
C LEU A 144 8.03 -17.18 -7.03
N ALA A 145 8.10 -16.74 -5.77
CA ALA A 145 7.60 -15.44 -5.33
C ALA A 145 8.53 -14.87 -4.26
N GLU A 146 9.01 -13.63 -4.47
CA GLU A 146 9.94 -12.95 -3.58
C GLU A 146 9.27 -11.78 -2.86
N PRO A 147 9.10 -11.84 -1.53
CA PRO A 147 8.43 -10.78 -0.77
C PRO A 147 9.32 -9.53 -0.61
N VAL A 148 10.64 -9.71 -0.53
CA VAL A 148 11.62 -8.63 -0.31
C VAL A 148 11.62 -7.63 -1.47
N ALA A 149 11.74 -8.13 -2.70
CA ALA A 149 11.77 -7.29 -3.89
C ALA A 149 10.47 -6.48 -4.07
N GLU A 150 9.31 -7.05 -3.72
CA GLU A 150 8.04 -6.30 -3.76
C GLU A 150 7.96 -5.25 -2.65
N TYR A 151 8.36 -5.61 -1.42
CA TYR A 151 8.43 -4.68 -0.28
C TYR A 151 9.30 -3.46 -0.60
N GLU A 152 10.53 -3.67 -1.08
CA GLU A 152 11.46 -2.59 -1.44
C GLU A 152 10.92 -1.69 -2.55
N ARG A 153 10.32 -2.28 -3.59
CA ARG A 153 9.68 -1.52 -4.68
C ARG A 153 8.57 -0.63 -4.17
N LEU A 154 7.71 -1.15 -3.29
CA LEU A 154 6.57 -0.41 -2.75
C LEU A 154 7.03 0.68 -1.77
N ILE A 155 8.00 0.41 -0.90
CA ILE A 155 8.59 1.43 -0.03
C ILE A 155 9.24 2.53 -0.86
N THR A 156 10.09 2.18 -1.82
CA THR A 156 10.76 3.15 -2.69
C THR A 156 9.74 4.03 -3.40
N ARG A 157 8.66 3.43 -3.92
CA ARG A 157 7.57 4.16 -4.58
C ARG A 157 6.85 5.10 -3.62
N LYS A 158 6.54 4.66 -2.40
CA LYS A 158 5.89 5.49 -1.37
C LYS A 158 6.78 6.68 -0.99
N THR A 159 8.06 6.42 -0.71
CA THR A 159 9.05 7.45 -0.36
C THR A 159 9.23 8.44 -1.51
N ARG A 160 9.29 7.96 -2.76
CA ARG A 160 9.38 8.84 -3.94
C ARG A 160 8.19 9.79 -4.05
N TYR A 161 6.96 9.30 -3.90
CA TYR A 161 5.79 10.17 -3.91
C TYR A 161 5.77 11.14 -2.72
N GLY A 162 6.16 10.70 -1.53
CA GLY A 162 6.31 11.57 -0.36
C GLY A 162 7.31 12.69 -0.62
N ASN A 163 8.47 12.37 -1.19
CA ASN A 163 9.52 13.35 -1.52
C ASN A 163 9.06 14.35 -2.59
N LEU A 164 8.35 13.89 -3.63
CA LEU A 164 7.77 14.76 -4.65
C LEU A 164 6.69 15.70 -4.07
N GLY A 165 5.85 15.18 -3.16
CA GLY A 165 4.87 15.99 -2.43
C GLY A 165 5.53 17.08 -1.59
N SER A 166 6.55 16.72 -0.81
CA SER A 166 7.33 17.67 -0.01
C SER A 166 8.04 18.71 -0.88
N ALA A 167 8.64 18.29 -2.01
CA ALA A 167 9.32 19.20 -2.94
C ALA A 167 8.34 20.21 -3.55
N ALA A 168 7.15 19.77 -3.98
CA ALA A 168 6.11 20.66 -4.48
C ALA A 168 5.63 21.66 -3.42
N LEU A 169 5.55 21.23 -2.16
CA LEU A 169 5.14 22.08 -1.04
C LEU A 169 6.21 23.13 -0.70
N LEU A 170 7.49 22.77 -0.73
CA LEU A 170 8.60 23.71 -0.61
C LEU A 170 8.62 24.72 -1.76
N LEU A 171 8.38 24.27 -2.99
CA LEU A 171 8.27 25.16 -4.15
C LEU A 171 7.10 26.14 -4.03
N ALA A 172 6.00 25.74 -3.39
CA ALA A 172 4.83 26.61 -3.15
C ALA A 172 5.15 27.81 -2.25
N LEU A 173 6.21 27.73 -1.42
CA LEU A 173 6.63 28.83 -0.56
C LEU A 173 7.16 30.03 -1.35
N VAL A 174 7.74 29.82 -2.53
CA VAL A 174 8.28 30.90 -3.38
C VAL A 174 7.18 31.86 -3.86
N PRO A 175 6.14 31.41 -4.58
CA PRO A 175 5.05 32.29 -4.99
C PRO A 175 4.25 32.82 -3.79
N ALA A 176 4.11 32.05 -2.71
CA ALA A 176 3.48 32.54 -1.48
C ALA A 176 4.25 33.71 -0.85
N GLY A 177 5.59 33.62 -0.79
CA GLY A 177 6.45 34.71 -0.32
C GLY A 177 6.33 35.95 -1.21
N ILE A 178 6.33 35.78 -2.54
CA ILE A 178 6.10 36.89 -3.49
C ILE A 178 4.73 37.55 -3.25
N LEU A 179 3.70 36.75 -2.99
CA LEU A 179 2.35 37.23 -2.72
C LEU A 179 2.31 38.04 -1.43
N VAL A 180 2.91 37.56 -0.34
CA VAL A 180 3.02 38.30 0.94
C VAL A 180 3.77 39.63 0.75
N LEU A 181 4.87 39.64 0.01
CA LEU A 181 5.63 40.87 -0.29
C LEU A 181 4.80 41.87 -1.10
N ARG A 182 4.05 41.41 -2.10
CA ARG A 182 3.17 42.27 -2.92
C ARG A 182 2.00 42.83 -2.10
N ILE A 183 1.37 42.01 -1.24
CA ILE A 183 0.31 42.47 -0.34
C ILE A 183 0.85 43.54 0.62
N ARG A 184 2.01 43.30 1.25
CA ARG A 184 2.64 44.29 2.14
C ARG A 184 2.88 45.63 1.44
N ARG A 185 3.37 45.62 0.20
CA ARG A 185 3.58 46.85 -0.59
C ARG A 185 2.27 47.56 -0.91
N LEU A 186 1.21 46.83 -1.25
CA LEU A 186 -0.10 47.41 -1.51
C LEU A 186 -0.70 48.03 -0.25
N VAL A 187 -0.60 47.35 0.89
CA VAL A 187 -1.07 47.87 2.19
C VAL A 187 -0.27 49.09 2.63
N ALA A 188 1.04 49.14 2.38
CA ALA A 188 1.87 50.31 2.70
C ALA A 188 1.66 51.49 1.75
N ALA A 189 1.02 51.28 0.60
CA ALA A 189 0.72 52.31 -0.40
C ALA A 189 -0.73 52.81 -0.35
N LEU A 190 -1.56 52.19 0.50
CA LEU A 190 -2.93 52.59 0.86
C LEU A 190 -2.90 53.46 2.11
#